data_AF-A0A2N7Q2R7-F1
#
_entry.id   AF-A0A2N7Q2R7-F1
#
_cell.length_a   1.000
_cell.length_b   1.000
_cell.length_c   1.000
_cell.angle_alpha   90.00
_cell.angle_beta   90.00
_cell.angle_gamma   90.00
#
_symmetry.space_group_name_H-M   'P 1'
#
loop_
_entity.id
_entity.type
_entity.pdbx_description
1 polymer ?
#
loop_
_entity_poly.entity_id
_entity_poly.type
_entity_poly.pdbx_seq_one_letter_code
_entity_poly.pdbx_strand_id
1 'polypeptide(L)'
;EEDIINSLYQKLSTALEKLLKNKDFNKDLLEYHVKNGINVVWAGAILEDDIKKAKEEVDKTLAYIKSSTEPESNLIEGIELLGKDNNLYYEENYIEFLENQENIGYKHLAGAYMCSLCGMRGVLGATVEDPKGKGFWKSIEKSPLLDASERLCGFCLGKRIYEYNKESKFESVVNFALREYSDEAYEKLLALVKKYNVEDIQHVYPEYLEERKDIKEEFENFYKEYGKPNKYYALIMLDGDYMGQKVDEAFESLDEIKKFTNKLSSYGDKFKKILEHQKGKVIYTGGDDLLAISPKSNALGVYKEVCESFDLSTMSGGIVIAHYKLPLNYVLEELRKAESLAKSLGKEGVYIKYVKHSYSSSGAFIKKDMIEDFLMVVDIMKSEDFPNTFVSQLYALLIPYMDNQQNDAKLMENLINYLLNKKKFKRKEEFKKLLYESTLFDIKNPKDLIDKLKVAKFLANQGE
;
A
#
# COMPACT_ATOMS: atom_id res chain seq x y z
N GLU A 1 23.49 10.29 18.27
CA GLU A 1 22.07 10.58 17.96
C GLU A 1 21.96 11.72 16.97
N GLU A 2 22.42 12.91 17.36
CA GLU A 2 22.56 14.07 16.47
C GLU A 2 23.25 13.69 15.17
N ASP A 3 24.35 12.94 15.17
CA ASP A 3 25.10 12.66 13.94
C ASP A 3 24.33 11.90 12.84
N ILE A 4 23.42 10.97 13.18
CA ILE A 4 22.65 10.23 12.17
C ILE A 4 21.52 11.09 11.63
N ILE A 5 20.79 11.77 12.52
CA ILE A 5 19.71 12.69 12.15
C ILE A 5 20.30 13.86 11.37
N ASN A 6 21.37 14.47 11.87
CA ASN A 6 22.14 15.53 11.21
C ASN A 6 22.73 15.04 9.89
N SER A 7 23.21 13.79 9.77
CA SER A 7 23.70 13.26 8.49
C SER A 7 22.57 13.11 7.47
N LEU A 8 21.42 12.58 7.86
CA LEU A 8 20.27 12.39 6.97
C LEU A 8 19.68 13.74 6.55
N TYR A 9 19.53 14.63 7.54
CA TYR A 9 19.14 16.03 7.37
C TYR A 9 20.11 16.76 6.44
N GLN A 10 21.42 16.72 6.70
CA GLN A 10 22.44 17.36 5.86
C GLN A 10 22.42 16.81 4.44
N LYS A 11 22.24 15.50 4.24
CA LYS A 11 22.14 14.91 2.90
C LYS A 11 20.92 15.43 2.14
N LEU A 12 19.75 15.46 2.78
CA LEU A 12 18.53 16.00 2.20
C LEU A 12 18.68 17.51 1.93
N SER A 13 19.13 18.28 2.92
CA SER A 13 19.34 19.73 2.85
C SER A 13 20.34 20.11 1.76
N THR A 14 21.51 19.46 1.70
CA THR A 14 22.51 19.67 0.64
C THR A 14 21.94 19.35 -0.74
N ALA A 15 21.15 18.29 -0.87
CA ALA A 15 20.55 17.91 -2.15
C ALA A 15 19.47 18.91 -2.59
N LEU A 16 18.69 19.42 -1.63
CA LEU A 16 17.72 20.50 -1.83
C LEU A 16 18.41 21.82 -2.21
N GLU A 17 19.45 22.24 -1.50
CA GLU A 17 20.24 23.45 -1.81
C GLU A 17 20.84 23.41 -3.22
N LYS A 18 21.43 22.26 -3.62
CA LYS A 18 21.97 22.05 -4.98
C LYS A 18 20.91 22.19 -6.07
N LEU A 19 19.69 21.72 -5.81
CA LEU A 19 18.58 21.82 -6.77
C LEU A 19 18.03 23.24 -6.84
N LEU A 20 17.99 23.93 -5.70
CA LEU A 20 17.38 25.24 -5.56
C LEU A 20 18.32 26.39 -5.97
N LYS A 21 19.64 26.17 -6.13
CA LYS A 21 20.62 27.09 -6.76
C LYS A 21 20.35 28.59 -6.52
N ASN A 22 20.24 29.00 -5.25
CA ASN A 22 19.98 30.40 -4.83
C ASN A 22 18.57 30.94 -5.12
N LYS A 23 17.55 30.08 -5.18
CA LYS A 23 16.17 30.53 -5.22
C LYS A 23 15.73 31.01 -3.84
N ASP A 24 14.90 32.03 -3.85
CA ASP A 24 14.33 32.60 -2.64
C ASP A 24 13.26 31.63 -2.11
N PHE A 25 13.56 30.96 -0.99
CA PHE A 25 12.62 30.11 -0.26
C PHE A 25 12.98 30.15 1.22
N ASN A 26 11.98 29.93 2.07
CA ASN A 26 12.20 29.89 3.50
C ASN A 26 12.98 28.61 3.88
N LYS A 27 14.28 28.77 4.11
CA LYS A 27 15.18 27.67 4.50
C LYS A 27 14.74 27.05 5.81
N ASP A 28 14.42 27.86 6.81
CA ASP A 28 14.01 27.39 8.14
C ASP A 28 12.77 26.49 8.07
N LEU A 29 11.80 26.84 7.21
CA LEU A 29 10.61 26.02 6.96
C LEU A 29 10.96 24.67 6.29
N LEU A 30 11.94 24.65 5.39
CA LEU A 30 12.44 23.41 4.79
C LEU A 30 13.11 22.52 5.86
N GLU A 31 13.96 23.11 6.70
CA GLU A 31 14.65 22.37 7.76
C GLU A 31 13.65 21.77 8.74
N TYR A 32 12.65 22.57 9.14
CA TYR A 32 11.58 22.13 10.01
C TYR A 32 10.75 20.99 9.42
N HIS A 33 10.28 21.11 8.16
CA HIS A 33 9.52 20.06 7.48
C HIS A 33 10.27 18.73 7.48
N VAL A 34 11.59 18.76 7.26
CA VAL A 34 12.44 17.57 7.23
C VAL A 34 12.63 17.00 8.63
N LYS A 35 12.94 17.83 9.62
CA LYS A 35 13.12 17.44 11.03
C LYS A 35 11.85 16.80 11.60
N ASN A 36 10.69 17.41 11.39
CA ASN A 36 9.39 16.88 11.83
C ASN A 36 8.80 15.83 10.88
N GLY A 37 9.43 15.58 9.74
CA GLY A 37 9.10 14.48 8.83
C GLY A 37 9.57 13.12 9.33
N ILE A 38 10.63 13.09 10.15
CA ILE A 38 11.30 11.88 10.60
C ILE A 38 11.57 11.99 12.10
N ASN A 39 10.77 11.29 12.90
CA ASN A 39 11.03 11.15 14.33
C ASN A 39 11.84 9.86 14.57
N VAL A 40 13.09 9.98 15.01
CA VAL A 40 13.94 8.83 15.36
C VAL A 40 14.14 8.84 16.86
N VAL A 41 13.75 7.76 17.52
CA VAL A 41 13.95 7.55 18.96
C VAL A 41 14.77 6.29 19.17
N TRP A 42 15.70 6.31 20.12
CA TRP A 42 16.50 5.16 20.50
C TRP A 42 16.73 5.17 22.01
N ALA A 43 17.02 4.00 22.58
CA ALA A 43 17.45 3.88 23.97
C ALA A 43 18.48 2.75 24.07
N GLY A 44 19.29 2.79 25.12
CA GLY A 44 20.27 1.76 25.44
C GLY A 44 20.37 1.59 26.95
N ALA A 45 20.77 0.39 27.38
CA ALA A 45 21.04 0.07 28.77
C ALA A 45 22.42 -0.60 28.89
N ILE A 46 23.05 -0.46 30.05
CA ILE A 46 24.32 -1.14 30.34
C ILE A 46 24.00 -2.60 30.65
N LEU A 47 24.76 -3.52 30.06
CA LEU A 47 24.59 -4.95 30.29
C LEU A 47 25.40 -5.40 31.53
N GLU A 48 24.76 -5.40 32.70
CA GLU A 48 25.33 -5.87 33.99
C GLU A 48 24.88 -7.32 34.28
N ASP A 49 25.22 -8.26 33.40
CA ASP A 49 24.93 -9.71 33.48
C ASP A 49 23.45 -10.14 33.47
N ASP A 50 22.48 -9.21 33.57
CA ASP A 50 21.05 -9.46 33.43
C ASP A 50 20.50 -8.82 32.15
N ILE A 51 20.44 -9.63 31.09
CA ILE A 51 19.94 -9.24 29.77
C ILE A 51 18.46 -8.84 29.81
N LYS A 52 17.65 -9.48 30.66
CA LYS A 52 16.22 -9.19 30.76
C LYS A 52 16.00 -7.84 31.41
N LYS A 53 16.73 -7.56 32.50
CA LYS A 53 16.71 -6.23 33.14
C LYS A 53 17.16 -5.13 32.18
N ALA A 54 18.23 -5.35 31.42
CA ALA A 54 18.70 -4.39 30.42
C ALA A 54 17.63 -4.13 29.33
N LYS A 55 16.93 -5.16 28.85
CA LYS A 55 15.80 -5.01 27.91
C LYS A 55 14.66 -4.19 28.52
N GLU A 56 14.25 -4.50 29.75
CA GLU A 56 13.18 -3.77 30.42
C GLU A 56 13.50 -2.28 30.58
N GLU A 57 14.75 -1.94 30.89
CA GLU A 57 15.21 -0.55 30.99
C GLU A 57 15.13 0.16 29.63
N VAL A 58 15.56 -0.51 28.55
CA VAL A 58 15.41 0.01 27.17
C VAL A 58 13.94 0.23 26.83
N ASP A 59 13.07 -0.76 27.07
CA ASP A 59 11.65 -0.69 26.74
C ASP A 59 10.94 0.44 27.50
N LYS A 60 11.21 0.58 28.82
CA LYS A 60 10.69 1.68 29.66
C LYS A 60 11.16 3.03 29.15
N THR A 61 12.44 3.14 28.79
CA THR A 61 13.03 4.39 28.29
C THR A 61 12.45 4.76 26.92
N LEU A 62 12.31 3.80 26.00
CA LEU A 62 11.68 4.03 24.69
C LEU A 62 10.22 4.47 24.84
N ALA A 63 9.45 3.82 25.70
CA ALA A 63 8.06 4.19 25.96
C ALA A 63 7.97 5.62 26.51
N TYR A 64 8.83 5.96 27.47
CA TYR A 64 8.92 7.30 28.04
C TYR A 64 9.27 8.35 26.98
N ILE A 65 10.34 8.15 26.19
CA ILE A 65 10.76 9.08 25.13
C ILE A 65 9.61 9.26 24.12
N LYS A 66 9.03 8.18 23.62
CA LYS A 66 7.90 8.23 22.67
C LYS A 66 6.70 9.02 23.21
N SER A 67 6.42 8.92 24.52
CA SER A 67 5.35 9.67 25.16
C SER A 67 5.71 11.12 25.50
N SER A 68 7.00 11.44 25.61
CA SER A 68 7.51 12.75 26.03
C SER A 68 7.95 13.63 24.84
N THR A 69 8.10 13.06 23.65
CA THR A 69 8.35 13.83 22.43
C THR A 69 7.06 14.56 22.05
N GLU A 70 6.88 15.78 22.57
CA GLU A 70 5.92 16.70 21.99
C GLU A 70 6.42 17.16 20.62
N PRO A 71 5.56 17.19 19.59
CA PRO A 71 5.87 17.92 18.37
C PRO A 71 6.24 19.36 18.75
N GLU A 72 7.19 19.99 18.05
CA GLU A 72 7.52 21.40 18.27
C GLU A 72 6.26 22.28 18.00
N SER A 73 5.45 22.48 19.03
CA SER A 73 4.12 23.12 19.00
C SER A 73 4.16 24.62 18.67
N ASN A 74 5.36 25.19 18.68
CA ASN A 74 5.64 26.58 18.34
C ASN A 74 5.71 26.82 16.82
N LEU A 75 5.48 25.80 15.99
CA LEU A 75 5.58 25.87 14.53
C LEU A 75 4.46 25.02 13.90
N ILE A 76 3.30 25.65 13.66
CA ILE A 76 2.12 24.98 13.11
C ILE A 76 2.23 24.90 11.59
N GLU A 77 2.43 23.69 11.06
CA GLU A 77 2.37 23.39 9.62
C GLU A 77 1.00 22.82 9.25
N GLY A 78 -0.02 23.67 9.23
CA GLY A 78 -1.29 23.35 8.59
C GLY A 78 -2.49 23.27 9.52
N ILE A 79 -3.64 23.57 8.92
CA ILE A 79 -4.97 23.84 9.50
C ILE A 79 -5.59 22.67 10.29
N GLU A 80 -4.92 21.53 10.49
CA GLU A 80 -5.43 20.48 11.39
C GLU A 80 -5.66 20.99 12.83
N LEU A 81 -5.00 22.09 13.23
CA LEU A 81 -5.23 22.79 14.49
C LEU A 81 -6.33 23.88 14.47
N LEU A 82 -6.94 24.18 13.31
CA LEU A 82 -7.95 25.26 13.19
C LEU A 82 -9.30 24.85 12.57
N GLY A 83 -9.44 23.67 11.98
CA GLY A 83 -10.77 23.18 11.63
C GLY A 83 -10.75 22.07 10.61
N LYS A 84 -11.44 20.98 10.97
CA LYS A 84 -11.96 20.02 10.01
C LYS A 84 -12.84 20.78 8.99
N ASP A 85 -12.41 20.79 7.73
CA ASP A 85 -13.23 20.65 6.51
C ASP A 85 -12.63 21.42 5.31
N ASN A 86 -12.40 20.68 4.22
CA ASN A 86 -12.42 21.07 2.80
C ASN A 86 -11.98 22.50 2.39
N ASN A 87 -10.81 22.66 1.74
CA ASN A 87 -10.54 23.70 0.71
C ASN A 87 -11.13 25.13 0.93
N LEU A 88 -11.08 25.68 2.16
CA LEU A 88 -11.94 26.81 2.54
C LEU A 88 -11.34 28.24 2.43
N TYR A 89 -10.12 28.44 1.92
CA TYR A 89 -9.53 29.80 1.86
C TYR A 89 -9.34 30.30 0.42
N TYR A 90 -10.22 31.22 0.01
CA TYR A 90 -9.97 32.14 -1.10
C TYR A 90 -8.81 33.07 -0.74
N GLU A 91 -8.03 33.54 -1.73
CA GLU A 91 -6.80 34.34 -1.51
C GLU A 91 -7.01 35.53 -0.55
N GLU A 92 -8.22 36.13 -0.55
CA GLU A 92 -8.61 37.25 0.33
C GLU A 92 -8.70 36.87 1.82
N ASN A 93 -9.24 35.69 2.16
CA ASN A 93 -9.39 35.23 3.56
C ASN A 93 -8.05 34.82 4.19
N TYR A 94 -7.05 34.51 3.36
CA TYR A 94 -5.71 34.15 3.83
C TYR A 94 -4.89 35.37 4.25
N ILE A 95 -5.07 36.52 3.57
CA ILE A 95 -4.41 37.77 3.93
C ILE A 95 -4.91 38.26 5.29
N GLU A 96 -6.23 38.26 5.51
CA GLU A 96 -6.83 38.63 6.81
C GLU A 96 -6.39 37.68 7.94
N PHE A 97 -6.21 36.39 7.65
CA PHE A 97 -5.65 35.43 8.60
C PHE A 97 -4.21 35.79 9.00
N LEU A 98 -3.35 36.11 8.03
CA LEU A 98 -1.95 36.46 8.25
C LEU A 98 -1.77 37.80 8.98
N GLU A 99 -2.59 38.81 8.67
CA GLU A 99 -2.60 40.09 9.38
C GLU A 99 -2.94 39.91 10.88
N ASN A 100 -3.80 38.93 11.21
CA ASN A 100 -4.10 38.57 12.59
C ASN A 100 -2.99 37.74 13.28
N GLN A 101 -2.04 37.17 12.52
CA GLN A 101 -0.96 36.32 13.04
C GLN A 101 0.25 37.08 13.62
N GLU A 102 0.49 38.34 13.24
CA GLU A 102 1.55 39.16 13.85
C GLU A 102 1.38 39.24 15.38
N ASN A 103 0.15 39.09 15.88
CA ASN A 103 -0.17 39.05 17.31
C ASN A 103 0.11 37.69 18.00
N ILE A 104 0.38 36.61 17.25
CA ILE A 104 0.42 35.23 17.76
C ILE A 104 1.86 34.65 17.80
N GLY A 105 2.86 35.32 17.19
CA GLY A 105 4.28 35.05 17.44
C GLY A 105 4.85 33.77 16.80
N TYR A 106 4.17 33.16 15.83
CA TYR A 106 4.67 31.97 15.12
C TYR A 106 5.66 32.35 13.99
N LYS A 107 6.86 31.75 14.00
CA LYS A 107 7.98 32.14 13.11
C LYS A 107 7.88 31.64 11.65
N HIS A 108 7.15 30.55 11.36
CA HIS A 108 7.18 29.91 10.03
C HIS A 108 5.80 29.46 9.51
N LEU A 109 4.75 30.25 9.70
CA LEU A 109 3.48 30.03 9.01
C LEU A 109 3.58 30.57 7.58
N ALA A 110 4.01 29.71 6.65
CA ALA A 110 4.07 30.04 5.23
C ALA A 110 3.25 29.03 4.43
N GLY A 111 1.97 29.36 4.21
CA GLY A 111 1.11 28.69 3.23
C GLY A 111 -0.24 28.22 3.78
N ALA A 112 -1.34 28.77 3.25
CA ALA A 112 -2.70 28.22 3.39
C ALA A 112 -2.87 26.87 2.67
N TYR A 113 -1.95 26.56 1.74
CA TYR A 113 -2.05 25.42 0.86
C TYR A 113 -1.19 24.26 1.37
N MET A 114 -1.82 23.09 1.42
CA MET A 114 -1.17 21.85 1.83
C MET A 114 -0.44 21.20 0.65
N CYS A 115 0.61 20.46 0.97
CA CYS A 115 1.37 19.66 0.02
C CYS A 115 0.45 18.74 -0.79
N SER A 116 0.54 18.81 -2.12
CA SER A 116 -0.27 18.00 -3.04
C SER A 116 -0.01 16.50 -2.92
N LEU A 117 1.13 16.09 -2.34
CA LEU A 117 1.50 14.68 -2.16
C LEU A 117 1.11 14.11 -0.79
N CYS A 118 1.36 14.83 0.30
CA CYS A 118 1.08 14.30 1.65
C CYS A 118 -0.17 14.88 2.31
N GLY A 119 -0.67 16.05 1.88
CA GLY A 119 -1.81 16.72 2.49
C GLY A 119 -1.60 17.20 3.94
N MET A 120 -0.44 16.94 4.56
CA MET A 120 -0.20 17.16 6.00
C MET A 120 0.65 18.39 6.32
N ARG A 121 1.36 18.97 5.34
CA ARG A 121 2.39 20.00 5.57
C ARG A 121 2.22 21.14 4.58
N GLY A 122 2.62 22.35 4.95
CA GLY A 122 2.58 23.52 4.09
C GLY A 122 3.43 23.37 2.83
N VAL A 123 3.02 24.02 1.73
CA VAL A 123 3.79 24.04 0.48
C VAL A 123 5.02 24.94 0.61
N LEU A 124 6.18 24.50 0.09
CA LEU A 124 7.37 25.35 0.03
C LEU A 124 7.20 26.56 -0.89
N GLY A 125 7.86 27.66 -0.54
CA GLY A 125 7.89 28.89 -1.33
C GLY A 125 6.62 29.72 -1.21
N ALA A 126 5.66 29.31 -0.37
CA ALA A 126 4.50 30.13 -0.06
C ALA A 126 4.90 31.35 0.79
N THR A 127 4.38 32.52 0.44
CA THR A 127 4.51 33.77 1.22
C THR A 127 3.13 34.39 1.45
N VAL A 128 3.09 35.55 2.10
CA VAL A 128 1.85 36.34 2.27
C VAL A 128 1.29 36.76 0.90
N GLU A 129 2.17 37.23 0.01
CA GLU A 129 1.83 37.75 -1.32
C GLU A 129 1.72 36.64 -2.39
N ASP A 130 2.33 35.47 -2.15
CA ASP A 130 2.24 34.29 -3.01
C ASP A 130 1.88 33.04 -2.19
N PRO A 131 0.61 32.88 -1.77
CA PRO A 131 0.18 31.81 -0.85
C PRO A 131 0.36 30.39 -1.41
N LYS A 132 0.55 30.26 -2.72
CA LYS A 132 0.75 28.99 -3.43
C LYS A 132 2.21 28.75 -3.83
N GLY A 133 3.09 29.72 -3.56
CA GLY A 133 4.48 29.70 -4.02
C GLY A 133 4.61 29.58 -5.54
N LYS A 134 3.67 30.14 -6.31
CA LYS A 134 3.66 30.08 -7.79
C LYS A 134 5.01 30.49 -8.37
N GLY A 135 5.64 31.55 -7.86
CA GLY A 135 6.95 32.02 -8.32
C GLY A 135 8.06 30.99 -8.11
N PHE A 136 8.13 30.44 -6.90
CA PHE A 136 9.07 29.38 -6.54
C PHE A 136 8.88 28.15 -7.44
N TRP A 137 7.65 27.62 -7.53
CA TRP A 137 7.38 26.39 -8.29
C TRP A 137 7.56 26.57 -9.79
N LYS A 138 7.17 27.72 -10.37
CA LYS A 138 7.46 28.04 -11.77
C LYS A 138 8.95 28.03 -12.07
N SER A 139 9.78 28.43 -11.11
CA SER A 139 11.22 28.45 -11.32
C SER A 139 11.80 27.02 -11.43
N ILE A 140 11.22 26.01 -10.74
CA ILE A 140 11.68 24.61 -10.71
C ILE A 140 10.82 23.66 -11.57
N GLU A 141 9.80 24.18 -12.26
CA GLU A 141 8.80 23.38 -13.01
C GLU A 141 9.40 22.53 -14.14
N LYS A 142 10.57 22.92 -14.67
CA LYS A 142 11.27 22.18 -15.74
C LYS A 142 12.13 21.02 -15.20
N SER A 143 12.08 20.77 -13.90
CA SER A 143 12.80 19.64 -13.30
C SER A 143 12.13 18.32 -13.72
N PRO A 144 12.89 17.29 -14.12
CA PRO A 144 12.34 15.96 -14.40
C PRO A 144 11.79 15.24 -13.14
N LEU A 145 11.85 15.90 -11.97
CA LEU A 145 11.44 15.37 -10.67
C LEU A 145 10.01 15.69 -10.27
N LEU A 146 9.37 16.60 -10.99
CA LEU A 146 8.13 17.23 -10.57
C LEU A 146 7.16 17.25 -11.74
N ASP A 147 5.91 16.92 -11.46
CA ASP A 147 4.84 17.25 -12.39
C ASP A 147 4.55 18.75 -12.30
N ALA A 148 4.18 19.37 -13.42
CA ALA A 148 3.96 20.83 -13.49
C ALA A 148 2.90 21.34 -12.50
N SER A 149 1.94 20.48 -12.14
CA SER A 149 0.87 20.75 -11.18
C SER A 149 1.24 20.47 -9.72
N GLU A 150 2.36 19.79 -9.43
CA GLU A 150 2.75 19.43 -8.07
C GLU A 150 3.24 20.64 -7.27
N ARG A 151 2.84 20.68 -6.00
CA ARG A 151 3.23 21.70 -5.03
C ARG A 151 3.52 20.98 -3.71
N LEU A 152 4.80 20.82 -3.36
CA LEU A 152 5.22 19.91 -2.29
C LEU A 152 5.69 20.65 -1.02
N CYS A 153 5.56 20.00 0.13
CA CYS A 153 6.28 20.42 1.34
C CYS A 153 7.76 20.03 1.25
N GLY A 154 8.57 20.56 2.18
CA GLY A 154 10.01 20.29 2.20
C GLY A 154 10.35 18.81 2.30
N PHE A 155 9.60 18.08 3.12
CA PHE A 155 9.78 16.65 3.28
C PHE A 155 9.46 15.86 1.99
N CYS A 156 8.33 16.14 1.35
CA CYS A 156 7.93 15.46 0.12
C CYS A 156 8.85 15.78 -1.06
N LEU A 157 9.31 17.03 -1.18
CA LEU A 157 10.32 17.40 -2.17
C LEU A 157 11.65 16.67 -1.89
N GLY A 158 12.05 16.59 -0.62
CA GLY A 158 13.22 15.82 -0.18
C GLY A 158 13.15 14.35 -0.59
N LYS A 159 11.97 13.70 -0.49
CA LYS A 159 11.77 12.32 -0.96
C LYS A 159 12.05 12.15 -2.46
N ARG A 160 11.52 13.06 -3.31
CA ARG A 160 11.75 13.05 -4.76
C ARG A 160 13.23 13.19 -5.10
N ILE A 161 13.93 14.07 -4.40
CA ILE A 161 15.36 14.33 -4.63
C ILE A 161 16.23 13.17 -4.16
N TYR A 162 15.93 12.60 -2.99
CA TYR A 162 16.63 11.43 -2.47
C TYR A 162 16.57 10.28 -3.46
N GLU A 163 15.42 10.09 -4.11
CA GLU A 163 15.25 9.11 -5.19
C GLU A 163 16.09 9.45 -6.43
N TYR A 164 16.06 10.69 -6.91
CA TYR A 164 16.84 11.09 -8.10
C TYR A 164 18.33 10.82 -7.99
N ASN A 165 18.89 10.98 -6.79
CA ASN A 165 20.31 10.75 -6.55
C ASN A 165 20.66 9.27 -6.43
N LYS A 166 19.68 8.37 -6.35
CA LYS A 166 19.90 6.93 -6.51
C LYS A 166 19.78 6.60 -8.00
N GLU A 167 20.74 5.85 -8.53
CA GLU A 167 20.68 5.32 -9.91
C GLU A 167 19.45 4.43 -10.15
N SER A 168 18.74 4.00 -9.09
CA SER A 168 17.53 3.20 -9.16
C SER A 168 16.27 4.07 -9.22
N LYS A 169 15.65 4.19 -10.39
CA LYS A 169 14.29 4.73 -10.56
C LYS A 169 13.28 3.75 -9.94
N PHE A 170 12.40 4.20 -9.03
CA PHE A 170 11.32 3.31 -8.60
C PHE A 170 10.32 3.13 -9.74
N GLU A 171 9.84 1.90 -9.87
CA GLU A 171 8.87 1.54 -10.89
C GLU A 171 7.48 2.03 -10.53
N SER A 172 6.70 2.42 -11.54
CA SER A 172 5.29 2.73 -11.37
C SER A 172 4.51 1.47 -10.95
N VAL A 173 3.42 1.64 -10.19
CA VAL A 173 2.48 0.54 -9.91
C VAL A 173 1.92 -0.09 -11.20
N VAL A 174 1.88 0.69 -12.29
CA VAL A 174 1.51 0.20 -13.63
C VAL A 174 2.49 -0.87 -14.12
N ASN A 175 3.79 -0.72 -13.87
CA ASN A 175 4.78 -1.74 -14.26
C ASN A 175 4.44 -3.09 -13.62
N PHE A 176 4.03 -3.11 -12.34
CA PHE A 176 3.63 -4.34 -11.65
C PHE A 176 2.32 -4.92 -12.17
N ALA A 177 1.37 -4.08 -12.57
CA ALA A 177 0.15 -4.55 -13.24
C ALA A 177 0.46 -5.17 -14.61
N LEU A 178 1.42 -4.62 -15.36
CA LEU A 178 1.83 -5.10 -16.69
C LEU A 178 2.67 -6.38 -16.65
N ARG A 179 3.33 -6.70 -15.52
CA ARG A 179 4.11 -7.94 -15.33
C ARG A 179 3.27 -9.22 -15.37
N GLU A 180 1.93 -9.12 -15.42
CA GLU A 180 1.06 -10.27 -15.72
C GLU A 180 1.20 -10.76 -17.17
N TYR A 181 1.67 -9.91 -18.09
CA TYR A 181 2.04 -10.37 -19.42
C TYR A 181 3.14 -11.45 -19.36
N SER A 182 3.13 -12.33 -20.35
CA SER A 182 4.30 -13.19 -20.61
C SER A 182 5.51 -12.32 -20.91
N ASP A 183 6.71 -12.85 -20.69
CA ASP A 183 7.94 -12.08 -20.90
C ASP A 183 8.06 -11.64 -22.37
N GLU A 184 7.62 -12.48 -23.32
CA GLU A 184 7.51 -12.12 -24.75
C GLU A 184 6.57 -10.93 -24.98
N ALA A 185 5.36 -10.98 -24.42
CA ALA A 185 4.37 -9.92 -24.59
C ALA A 185 4.85 -8.61 -23.96
N TYR A 186 5.49 -8.69 -22.79
CA TYR A 186 6.03 -7.52 -22.09
C TYR A 186 7.17 -6.86 -22.88
N GLU A 187 8.10 -7.64 -23.44
CA GLU A 187 9.16 -7.10 -24.30
C GLU A 187 8.61 -6.43 -25.57
N LYS A 188 7.59 -7.04 -26.21
CA LYS A 188 6.91 -6.42 -27.36
C LYS A 188 6.21 -5.11 -26.96
N LEU A 189 5.58 -5.05 -25.79
CA LEU A 189 4.97 -3.83 -25.26
C LEU A 189 6.02 -2.73 -25.05
N LEU A 190 7.15 -3.06 -24.42
CA LEU A 190 8.25 -2.11 -24.21
C LEU A 190 8.85 -1.59 -25.52
N ALA A 191 8.94 -2.46 -26.54
CA ALA A 191 9.37 -2.04 -27.87
C ALA A 191 8.40 -1.02 -28.49
N LEU A 192 7.08 -1.19 -28.34
CA LEU A 192 6.08 -0.22 -28.78
C LEU A 192 6.18 1.11 -28.01
N VAL A 193 6.26 1.04 -26.68
CA VAL A 193 6.45 2.21 -25.80
C VAL A 193 7.68 3.01 -26.24
N LYS A 194 8.80 2.34 -26.51
CA LYS A 194 10.04 2.97 -26.98
C LYS A 194 9.90 3.53 -28.40
N LYS A 195 9.32 2.77 -29.34
CA LYS A 195 9.13 3.18 -30.75
C LYS A 195 8.35 4.48 -30.85
N TYR A 196 7.36 4.68 -29.97
CA TYR A 196 6.48 5.83 -29.99
C TYR A 196 6.78 6.90 -28.93
N ASN A 197 7.92 6.76 -28.24
CA ASN A 197 8.34 7.66 -27.17
C ASN A 197 7.20 7.93 -26.15
N VAL A 198 6.55 6.87 -25.70
CA VAL A 198 5.51 6.95 -24.67
C VAL A 198 6.17 7.29 -23.34
N GLU A 199 6.05 8.55 -22.92
CA GLU A 199 6.75 9.08 -21.74
C GLU A 199 6.24 8.49 -20.42
N ASP A 200 4.92 8.32 -20.31
CA ASP A 200 4.27 7.71 -19.16
C ASP A 200 3.73 6.33 -19.53
N ILE A 201 4.22 5.32 -18.84
CA ILE A 201 3.84 3.93 -19.06
C ILE A 201 2.33 3.69 -18.91
N GLN A 202 1.59 4.51 -18.15
CA GLN A 202 0.14 4.35 -18.07
C GLN A 202 -0.57 4.59 -19.40
N HIS A 203 0.05 5.30 -20.34
CA HIS A 203 -0.54 5.55 -21.67
C HIS A 203 -0.58 4.31 -22.56
N VAL A 204 -0.13 3.14 -22.07
CA VAL A 204 -0.38 1.84 -22.70
C VAL A 204 -1.79 1.30 -22.45
N TYR A 205 -2.64 1.98 -21.67
CA TYR A 205 -4.02 1.56 -21.48
C TYR A 205 -4.95 2.13 -22.57
N PRO A 206 -5.98 1.37 -23.02
CA PRO A 206 -6.86 1.77 -24.12
C PRO A 206 -7.45 3.18 -23.99
N GLU A 207 -7.84 3.61 -22.78
CA GLU A 207 -8.42 4.93 -22.51
C GLU A 207 -7.51 6.11 -22.87
N TYR A 208 -6.18 5.93 -22.90
CA TYR A 208 -5.24 6.98 -23.30
C TYR A 208 -4.92 6.93 -24.79
N LEU A 209 -5.20 5.80 -25.44
CA LEU A 209 -4.94 5.61 -26.87
C LEU A 209 -6.06 6.14 -27.75
N GLU A 210 -7.26 6.37 -27.20
CA GLU A 210 -8.38 6.96 -27.94
C GLU A 210 -8.03 8.30 -28.57
N GLU A 211 -7.21 9.10 -27.89
CA GLU A 211 -6.76 10.42 -28.34
C GLU A 211 -5.52 10.34 -29.25
N ARG A 212 -4.82 9.19 -29.30
CA ARG A 212 -3.56 8.97 -30.02
C ARG A 212 -3.75 8.08 -31.25
N LYS A 213 -4.37 8.64 -32.30
CA LYS A 213 -4.65 7.93 -33.57
C LYS A 213 -3.41 7.38 -34.26
N ASP A 214 -2.24 7.98 -34.02
CA ASP A 214 -0.95 7.63 -34.59
C ASP A 214 -0.40 6.28 -34.09
N ILE A 215 -0.81 5.84 -32.90
CA ILE A 215 -0.31 4.59 -32.26
C ILE A 215 -1.41 3.58 -31.97
N LYS A 216 -2.68 4.02 -31.97
CA LYS A 216 -3.85 3.23 -31.56
C LYS A 216 -3.93 1.88 -32.28
N GLU A 217 -3.72 1.86 -33.60
CA GLU A 217 -3.85 0.62 -34.39
C GLU A 217 -2.81 -0.45 -34.00
N GLU A 218 -1.56 -0.06 -33.73
CA GLU A 218 -0.52 -1.00 -33.32
C GLU A 218 -0.79 -1.59 -31.94
N PHE A 219 -1.23 -0.77 -30.98
CA PHE A 219 -1.63 -1.25 -29.66
C PHE A 219 -2.89 -2.11 -29.71
N GLU A 220 -3.88 -1.77 -30.55
CA GLU A 220 -5.06 -2.62 -30.75
C GLU A 220 -4.69 -4.00 -31.33
N ASN A 221 -3.74 -4.04 -32.27
CA ASN A 221 -3.23 -5.31 -32.80
C ASN A 221 -2.48 -6.09 -31.72
N PHE A 222 -1.66 -5.42 -30.90
CA PHE A 222 -1.04 -6.04 -29.73
C PHE A 222 -2.08 -6.63 -28.77
N TYR A 223 -3.17 -5.91 -28.45
CA TYR A 223 -4.21 -6.42 -27.56
C TYR A 223 -5.02 -7.58 -28.16
N LYS A 224 -5.18 -7.64 -29.48
CA LYS A 224 -5.81 -8.79 -30.14
C LYS A 224 -4.96 -10.06 -30.01
N GLU A 225 -3.64 -9.91 -30.03
CA GLU A 225 -2.69 -11.02 -29.92
C GLU A 225 -2.47 -11.45 -28.46
N TYR A 226 -2.32 -10.50 -27.55
CA TYR A 226 -1.87 -10.74 -26.17
C TYR A 226 -2.89 -10.45 -25.08
N GLY A 227 -4.06 -9.93 -25.44
CA GLY A 227 -5.04 -9.42 -24.49
C GLY A 227 -4.74 -8.00 -24.01
N LYS A 228 -5.74 -7.38 -23.38
CA LYS A 228 -5.61 -6.04 -22.80
C LYS A 228 -4.77 -6.09 -21.52
N PRO A 229 -4.02 -5.02 -21.21
CA PRO A 229 -3.21 -4.96 -20.00
C PRO A 229 -4.12 -4.94 -18.76
N ASN A 230 -3.72 -5.70 -17.73
CA ASN A 230 -4.42 -5.64 -16.45
C ASN A 230 -4.24 -4.25 -15.81
N LYS A 231 -5.32 -3.73 -15.24
CA LYS A 231 -5.38 -2.41 -14.58
C LYS A 231 -5.15 -2.47 -13.07
N TYR A 232 -4.87 -3.66 -12.54
CA TYR A 232 -4.79 -3.91 -11.11
C TYR A 232 -3.42 -4.46 -10.71
N TYR A 233 -2.92 -3.95 -9.59
CA TYR A 233 -1.72 -4.43 -8.91
C TYR A 233 -2.10 -4.84 -7.48
N ALA A 234 -1.21 -5.53 -6.77
CA ALA A 234 -1.41 -5.88 -5.38
C ALA A 234 -0.35 -5.24 -4.48
N LEU A 235 -0.77 -4.69 -3.35
CA LEU A 235 0.09 -4.44 -2.20
C LEU A 235 -0.11 -5.56 -1.17
N ILE A 236 0.98 -5.93 -0.53
CA ILE A 236 1.05 -7.02 0.42
C ILE A 236 1.74 -6.50 1.68
N MET A 237 1.09 -6.67 2.83
CA MET A 237 1.67 -6.38 4.13
C MET A 237 1.53 -7.60 5.02
N LEU A 238 2.64 -8.20 5.43
CA LEU A 238 2.68 -9.37 6.32
C LEU A 238 3.50 -9.03 7.56
N ASP A 239 3.12 -9.62 8.68
CA ASP A 239 3.74 -9.41 9.99
C ASP A 239 3.71 -10.73 10.76
N GLY A 240 4.81 -11.02 11.46
CA GLY A 240 4.95 -12.22 12.27
C GLY A 240 4.03 -12.18 13.49
N ASP A 241 3.23 -13.23 13.68
CA ASP A 241 2.38 -13.31 14.85
C ASP A 241 3.22 -13.59 16.10
N TYR A 242 2.84 -12.95 17.21
CA TYR A 242 3.45 -13.18 18.54
C TYR A 242 4.96 -12.90 18.61
N MET A 243 5.49 -12.07 17.72
CA MET A 243 6.92 -11.76 17.67
C MET A 243 7.46 -11.16 18.97
N GLY A 244 6.67 -10.38 19.72
CA GLY A 244 7.05 -9.91 21.05
C GLY A 244 7.37 -11.03 22.03
N GLN A 245 6.56 -12.11 22.04
CA GLN A 245 6.82 -13.28 22.89
C GLN A 245 8.09 -14.02 22.42
N LYS A 246 8.31 -14.13 21.11
CA LYS A 246 9.52 -14.74 20.54
C LYS A 246 10.78 -13.95 20.84
N VAL A 247 10.70 -12.62 20.86
CA VAL A 247 11.77 -11.75 21.32
C VAL A 247 12.03 -12.00 22.81
N ASP A 248 11.00 -12.02 23.66
CA ASP A 248 11.19 -12.26 25.10
C ASP A 248 11.82 -13.64 25.39
N GLU A 249 11.44 -14.69 24.65
CA GLU A 249 12.07 -16.02 24.69
C GLU A 249 13.55 -15.97 24.28
N ALA A 250 13.91 -15.18 23.25
CA ALA A 250 15.29 -15.07 22.80
C ALA A 250 16.20 -14.32 23.79
N PHE A 251 15.65 -13.42 24.60
CA PHE A 251 16.37 -12.61 25.60
C PHE A 251 16.73 -13.39 26.89
N GLU A 252 16.89 -14.70 26.80
CA GLU A 252 17.47 -15.55 27.84
C GLU A 252 19.00 -15.59 27.82
N SER A 253 19.62 -15.45 26.64
CA SER A 253 21.08 -15.40 26.51
C SER A 253 21.53 -14.61 25.28
N LEU A 254 22.77 -14.10 25.29
CA LEU A 254 23.32 -13.37 24.14
C LEU A 254 23.41 -14.25 22.88
N ASP A 255 23.64 -15.55 23.03
CA ASP A 255 23.73 -16.47 21.90
C ASP A 255 22.36 -16.73 21.27
N GLU A 256 21.30 -16.84 22.06
CA GLU A 256 19.92 -16.95 21.55
C GLU A 256 19.47 -15.66 20.86
N ILE A 257 19.78 -14.48 21.41
CA ILE A 257 19.54 -13.19 20.73
C ILE A 257 20.23 -13.16 19.37
N LYS A 258 21.52 -13.54 19.31
CA LYS A 258 22.27 -13.56 18.03
C LYS A 258 21.65 -14.52 17.03
N LYS A 259 21.29 -15.74 17.44
CA LYS A 259 20.63 -16.73 16.58
C LYS A 259 19.31 -16.18 16.03
N PHE A 260 18.51 -15.58 16.89
CA PHE A 260 17.21 -15.01 16.54
C PHE A 260 17.34 -13.85 15.54
N THR A 261 18.21 -12.87 15.82
CA THR A 261 18.45 -11.73 14.92
C THR A 261 19.05 -12.14 13.57
N ASN A 262 19.93 -13.16 13.57
CA ASN A 262 20.48 -13.71 12.33
C ASN A 262 19.38 -14.41 11.49
N LYS A 263 18.45 -15.13 12.13
CA LYS A 263 17.30 -15.72 11.44
C LYS A 263 16.41 -14.64 10.82
N LEU A 264 16.03 -13.60 11.58
CA LEU A 264 15.25 -12.46 11.08
C LEU A 264 15.92 -11.79 9.87
N SER A 265 17.23 -11.52 9.97
CA SER A 265 17.99 -10.96 8.85
C SER A 265 17.96 -11.86 7.61
N SER A 266 18.02 -13.19 7.79
CA SER A 266 17.95 -14.15 6.69
C SER A 266 16.58 -14.18 5.99
N TYR A 267 15.48 -13.90 6.71
CA TYR A 267 14.15 -13.82 6.11
C TYR A 267 14.00 -12.62 5.20
N GLY A 268 14.58 -11.47 5.57
CA GLY A 268 14.60 -10.29 4.69
C GLY A 268 15.17 -10.61 3.30
N ASP A 269 16.23 -11.42 3.21
CA ASP A 269 16.80 -11.85 1.93
C ASP A 269 16.00 -12.97 1.26
N LYS A 270 15.37 -13.88 2.01
CA LYS A 270 14.46 -14.89 1.46
C LYS A 270 13.22 -14.23 0.83
N PHE A 271 12.62 -13.26 1.50
CA PHE A 271 11.45 -12.52 1.01
C PHE A 271 11.77 -11.79 -0.28
N LYS A 272 12.95 -11.18 -0.41
CA LYS A 272 13.40 -10.58 -1.69
C LYS A 272 13.39 -11.60 -2.82
N LYS A 273 13.97 -12.79 -2.61
CA LYS A 273 14.02 -13.86 -3.62
C LYS A 273 12.63 -14.37 -3.99
N ILE A 274 11.75 -14.58 -3.01
CA ILE A 274 10.36 -14.99 -3.23
C ILE A 274 9.62 -13.94 -4.07
N LEU A 275 9.74 -12.66 -3.72
CA LEU A 275 9.09 -11.59 -4.46
C LEU A 275 9.64 -11.46 -5.88
N GLU A 276 10.95 -11.57 -6.08
CA GLU A 276 11.57 -11.58 -7.41
C GLU A 276 11.04 -12.74 -8.27
N HIS A 277 10.97 -13.96 -7.70
CA HIS A 277 10.40 -15.13 -8.37
C HIS A 277 8.93 -14.92 -8.76
N GLN A 278 8.16 -14.26 -7.90
CA GLN A 278 6.75 -13.94 -8.09
C GLN A 278 6.51 -12.63 -8.87
N LYS A 279 7.53 -12.14 -9.61
CA LYS A 279 7.50 -10.89 -10.38
C LYS A 279 7.11 -9.65 -9.57
N GLY A 280 7.22 -9.69 -8.25
CA GLY A 280 7.00 -8.58 -7.34
C GLY A 280 8.28 -7.84 -6.95
N LYS A 281 8.18 -6.99 -5.92
CA LYS A 281 9.30 -6.26 -5.33
C LYS A 281 9.02 -5.97 -3.87
N VAL A 282 10.04 -6.19 -3.03
CA VAL A 282 10.01 -5.77 -1.62
C VAL A 282 10.20 -4.25 -1.55
N ILE A 283 9.29 -3.57 -0.86
CA ILE A 283 9.38 -2.13 -0.54
C ILE A 283 10.10 -1.97 0.79
N TYR A 284 9.71 -2.77 1.79
CA TYR A 284 10.31 -2.79 3.12
C TYR A 284 10.29 -4.21 3.68
N THR A 285 11.32 -4.56 4.44
CA THR A 285 11.30 -5.74 5.30
C THR A 285 12.07 -5.49 6.59
N GLY A 286 11.46 -5.83 7.71
CA GLY A 286 12.05 -5.79 9.06
C GLY A 286 12.60 -7.16 9.51
N GLY A 287 12.47 -8.19 8.68
CA GLY A 287 12.80 -9.59 8.99
C GLY A 287 11.56 -10.44 9.27
N ASP A 288 10.65 -9.95 10.09
CA ASP A 288 9.31 -10.49 10.35
C ASP A 288 8.22 -9.67 9.63
N ASP A 289 8.42 -8.36 9.53
CA ASP A 289 7.55 -7.47 8.78
C ASP A 289 7.93 -7.42 7.30
N LEU A 290 6.92 -7.42 6.43
CA LEU A 290 7.05 -7.31 4.99
C LEU A 290 6.04 -6.31 4.43
N LEU A 291 6.52 -5.36 3.64
CA LEU A 291 5.70 -4.56 2.74
C LEU A 291 6.22 -4.76 1.31
N ALA A 292 5.34 -5.23 0.43
CA ALA A 292 5.69 -5.56 -0.95
C ALA A 292 4.62 -5.14 -1.94
N ILE A 293 5.01 -5.10 -3.21
CA ILE A 293 4.14 -4.89 -4.36
C ILE A 293 4.31 -6.06 -5.34
N SER A 294 3.23 -6.52 -5.94
CA SER A 294 3.24 -7.60 -6.93
C SER A 294 2.18 -7.42 -8.00
N PRO A 295 2.25 -8.17 -9.12
CA PRO A 295 1.11 -8.40 -9.97
C PRO A 295 -0.04 -9.01 -9.16
N LYS A 296 -1.29 -8.78 -9.58
CA LYS A 296 -2.47 -9.29 -8.84
C LYS A 296 -2.46 -10.82 -8.80
N SER A 297 -2.22 -11.46 -9.94
CA SER A 297 -2.26 -12.93 -10.06
C SER A 297 -1.23 -13.64 -9.16
N ASN A 298 -0.11 -12.99 -8.85
CA ASN A 298 0.99 -13.55 -8.04
C ASN A 298 0.83 -13.30 -6.53
N ALA A 299 -0.05 -12.39 -6.11
CA ALA A 299 -0.09 -11.92 -4.72
C ALA A 299 -0.34 -13.04 -3.69
N LEU A 300 -1.19 -14.00 -4.03
CA LEU A 300 -1.44 -15.17 -3.18
C LEU A 300 -0.27 -16.16 -3.17
N GLY A 301 0.44 -16.32 -4.29
CA GLY A 301 1.65 -17.13 -4.38
C GLY A 301 2.74 -16.59 -3.47
N VAL A 302 2.91 -15.26 -3.45
CA VAL A 302 3.81 -14.57 -2.50
C VAL A 302 3.45 -14.90 -1.06
N TYR A 303 2.18 -14.73 -0.67
CA TYR A 303 1.74 -15.02 0.70
C TYR A 303 2.06 -16.47 1.11
N LYS A 304 1.74 -17.43 0.23
CA LYS A 304 2.00 -18.85 0.47
C LYS A 304 3.48 -19.13 0.69
N GLU A 305 4.34 -18.74 -0.26
CA GLU A 305 5.78 -19.00 -0.17
C GLU A 305 6.41 -18.30 1.04
N VAL A 306 5.99 -17.07 1.36
CA VAL A 306 6.46 -16.36 2.55
C VAL A 306 6.08 -17.13 3.81
N CYS A 307 4.81 -17.52 3.96
CA CYS A 307 4.32 -18.27 5.13
C CYS A 307 4.88 -19.69 5.26
N GLU A 308 5.27 -20.32 4.16
CA GLU A 308 5.97 -21.61 4.16
C GLU A 308 7.45 -21.44 4.55
N SER A 309 8.06 -20.34 4.13
CA SER A 309 9.47 -20.07 4.40
C SER A 309 9.73 -19.60 5.84
N PHE A 310 8.74 -18.98 6.49
CA PHE A 310 8.87 -18.36 7.81
C PHE A 310 8.59 -19.38 8.93
N ASP A 311 9.65 -19.76 9.66
CA ASP A 311 9.60 -20.81 10.70
C ASP A 311 9.64 -20.30 12.15
N LEU A 312 9.72 -18.98 12.36
CA LEU A 312 9.76 -18.39 13.71
C LEU A 312 8.40 -18.38 14.40
N SER A 313 7.34 -18.12 13.63
CA SER A 313 5.95 -18.11 14.09
C SER A 313 5.00 -18.20 12.90
N THR A 314 3.69 -18.07 13.15
CA THR A 314 2.70 -17.88 12.08
C THR A 314 2.78 -16.45 11.54
N MET A 315 2.22 -16.19 10.36
CA MET A 315 2.12 -14.84 9.82
C MET A 315 0.67 -14.46 9.55
N SER A 316 0.36 -13.21 9.83
CA SER A 316 -0.89 -12.57 9.47
C SER A 316 -0.63 -11.39 8.55
N GLY A 317 -1.60 -11.05 7.70
CA GLY A 317 -1.40 -9.89 6.84
C GLY A 317 -2.58 -9.47 6.00
N GLY A 318 -2.37 -8.41 5.23
CA GLY A 318 -3.30 -7.86 4.27
C GLY A 318 -2.77 -7.96 2.85
N ILE A 319 -3.65 -8.30 1.91
CA ILE A 319 -3.42 -8.13 0.47
C ILE A 319 -4.49 -7.19 -0.06
N VAL A 320 -4.07 -6.07 -0.65
CA VAL A 320 -4.99 -5.13 -1.31
C VAL A 320 -4.69 -5.06 -2.80
N ILE A 321 -5.68 -5.46 -3.59
CA ILE A 321 -5.64 -5.40 -5.05
C ILE A 321 -6.34 -4.11 -5.50
N ALA A 322 -5.60 -3.19 -6.09
CA ALA A 322 -6.09 -1.84 -6.37
C ALA A 322 -5.94 -1.49 -7.85
N HIS A 323 -6.91 -0.73 -8.36
CA HIS A 323 -6.81 -0.16 -9.70
C HIS A 323 -5.67 0.87 -9.74
N TYR A 324 -4.86 0.91 -10.80
CA TYR A 324 -3.65 1.74 -10.88
C TYR A 324 -3.90 3.25 -10.71
N LYS A 325 -5.11 3.74 -11.08
CA LYS A 325 -5.53 5.14 -10.90
C LYS A 325 -5.94 5.51 -9.47
N LEU A 326 -6.01 4.56 -8.53
CA LEU A 326 -6.37 4.89 -7.15
C LEU A 326 -5.20 5.60 -6.45
N PRO A 327 -5.45 6.64 -5.64
CA PRO A 327 -4.41 7.28 -4.84
C PRO A 327 -3.70 6.26 -3.94
N LEU A 328 -2.37 6.17 -4.03
CA LEU A 328 -1.59 5.14 -3.33
C LEU A 328 -1.71 5.26 -1.80
N ASN A 329 -1.88 6.47 -1.25
CA ASN A 329 -2.13 6.70 0.17
C ASN A 329 -3.41 5.98 0.65
N TYR A 330 -4.50 6.11 -0.10
CA TYR A 330 -5.75 5.40 0.19
C TYR A 330 -5.54 3.88 0.13
N VAL A 331 -4.81 3.37 -0.86
CA VAL A 331 -4.52 1.93 -0.97
C VAL A 331 -3.68 1.43 0.22
N LEU A 332 -2.70 2.21 0.68
CA LEU A 332 -1.88 1.89 1.86
C LEU A 332 -2.70 1.90 3.16
N GLU A 333 -3.65 2.82 3.30
CA GLU A 333 -4.57 2.83 4.44
C GLU A 333 -5.46 1.58 4.45
N GLU A 334 -6.01 1.21 3.29
CA GLU A 334 -6.79 -0.03 3.15
C GLU A 334 -5.95 -1.28 3.43
N LEU A 335 -4.66 -1.26 3.09
CA LEU A 335 -3.73 -2.35 3.37
C LEU A 335 -3.48 -2.52 4.87
N ARG A 336 -3.28 -1.42 5.59
CA ARG A 336 -3.14 -1.43 7.06
C ARG A 336 -4.41 -1.92 7.74
N LYS A 337 -5.59 -1.48 7.26
CA LYS A 337 -6.87 -1.99 7.75
C LYS A 337 -7.01 -3.49 7.50
N ALA A 338 -6.61 -3.97 6.33
CA ALA A 338 -6.65 -5.39 5.99
C ALA A 338 -5.77 -6.24 6.92
N GLU A 339 -4.52 -5.82 7.17
CA GLU A 339 -3.62 -6.51 8.10
C GLU A 339 -4.16 -6.50 9.55
N SER A 340 -4.65 -5.36 10.02
CA SER A 340 -5.30 -5.26 11.34
C SER A 340 -6.52 -6.18 11.45
N LEU A 341 -7.35 -6.26 10.40
CA LEU A 341 -8.48 -7.18 10.34
C LEU A 341 -8.02 -8.64 10.41
N ALA A 342 -6.98 -9.04 9.67
CA ALA A 342 -6.44 -10.40 9.73
C ALA A 342 -5.99 -10.77 11.16
N LYS A 343 -5.31 -9.85 11.85
CA LYS A 343 -4.90 -10.05 13.25
C LYS A 343 -6.09 -10.16 14.21
N SER A 344 -7.16 -9.42 13.97
CA SER A 344 -8.37 -9.44 14.82
C SER A 344 -9.28 -10.65 14.57
N LEU A 345 -9.28 -11.21 13.36
CA LEU A 345 -10.18 -12.28 12.92
C LEU A 345 -9.66 -13.70 13.17
N GLY A 346 -8.52 -13.82 13.86
CA GLY A 346 -7.99 -15.11 14.32
C GLY A 346 -6.50 -15.32 14.12
N LYS A 347 -5.79 -14.38 13.45
CA LYS A 347 -4.39 -14.52 13.04
C LYS A 347 -4.16 -15.73 12.10
N GLU A 348 -2.92 -16.00 11.73
CA GLU A 348 -2.54 -17.13 10.87
C GLU A 348 -3.33 -17.16 9.56
N GLY A 349 -3.44 -16.00 8.92
CA GLY A 349 -4.26 -15.84 7.72
C GLY A 349 -4.06 -14.48 7.07
N VAL A 350 -4.73 -14.30 5.95
CA VAL A 350 -4.63 -13.09 5.15
C VAL A 350 -6.01 -12.50 4.89
N TYR A 351 -6.14 -11.20 5.10
CA TYR A 351 -7.31 -10.46 4.65
C TYR A 351 -7.05 -9.93 3.24
N ILE A 352 -7.81 -10.43 2.27
CA ILE A 352 -7.67 -10.07 0.86
C ILE A 352 -8.80 -9.12 0.50
N LYS A 353 -8.47 -7.94 -0.03
CA LYS A 353 -9.43 -6.93 -0.46
C LYS A 353 -9.11 -6.49 -1.88
N TYR A 354 -10.14 -6.29 -2.69
CA TYR A 354 -9.99 -5.55 -3.95
C TYR A 354 -10.68 -4.19 -3.86
N VAL A 355 -10.15 -3.20 -4.58
CA VAL A 355 -10.79 -1.90 -4.77
C VAL A 355 -10.78 -1.53 -6.26
N LYS A 356 -11.97 -1.37 -6.84
CA LYS A 356 -12.15 -0.96 -8.24
C LYS A 356 -11.92 0.54 -8.41
N HIS A 357 -11.78 0.99 -9.66
CA HIS A 357 -11.71 2.41 -9.99
C HIS A 357 -12.90 3.22 -9.46
N SER A 358 -14.09 2.60 -9.39
CA SER A 358 -15.31 3.19 -8.81
C SER A 358 -15.36 3.20 -7.28
N TYR A 359 -14.26 2.85 -6.60
CA TYR A 359 -14.17 2.62 -5.15
C TYR A 359 -15.02 1.46 -4.60
N SER A 360 -15.83 0.80 -5.43
CA SER A 360 -16.51 -0.43 -5.02
C SER A 360 -15.46 -1.48 -4.61
N SER A 361 -15.65 -2.07 -3.45
CA SER A 361 -14.70 -3.00 -2.86
C SER A 361 -15.40 -4.15 -2.14
N SER A 362 -14.66 -5.23 -1.94
CA SER A 362 -15.05 -6.38 -1.11
C SER A 362 -13.77 -6.97 -0.55
N GLY A 363 -13.84 -7.53 0.66
CA GLY A 363 -12.70 -8.21 1.24
C GLY A 363 -13.12 -9.38 2.11
N ALA A 364 -12.25 -10.37 2.22
CA ALA A 364 -12.49 -11.59 2.97
C ALA A 364 -11.21 -12.06 3.65
N PHE A 365 -11.37 -12.64 4.84
CA PHE A 365 -10.29 -13.30 5.56
C PHE A 365 -10.20 -14.76 5.14
N ILE A 366 -8.99 -15.21 4.80
CA ILE A 366 -8.69 -16.59 4.44
C ILE A 366 -7.58 -17.07 5.39
N LYS A 367 -7.85 -18.14 6.13
CA LYS A 367 -6.82 -18.79 6.97
C LYS A 367 -5.77 -19.48 6.12
N LYS A 368 -4.55 -19.59 6.64
CA LYS A 368 -3.41 -20.22 5.96
C LYS A 368 -3.73 -21.64 5.46
N ASP A 369 -4.37 -22.45 6.28
CA ASP A 369 -4.74 -23.83 5.96
C ASP A 369 -5.80 -23.94 4.84
N MET A 370 -6.57 -22.87 4.61
CA MET A 370 -7.63 -22.80 3.59
C MET A 370 -7.19 -22.15 2.27
N ILE A 371 -5.92 -21.73 2.15
CA ILE A 371 -5.43 -21.04 0.95
C ILE A 371 -5.53 -21.91 -0.29
N GLU A 372 -5.22 -23.20 -0.19
CA GLU A 372 -5.29 -24.12 -1.32
C GLU A 372 -6.73 -24.29 -1.82
N ASP A 373 -7.67 -24.52 -0.91
CA ASP A 373 -9.10 -24.60 -1.24
C ASP A 373 -9.58 -23.29 -1.90
N PHE A 374 -9.12 -22.14 -1.40
CA PHE A 374 -9.45 -20.84 -1.98
C PHE A 374 -8.87 -20.69 -3.39
N LEU A 375 -7.64 -21.14 -3.63
CA LEU A 375 -7.02 -21.15 -4.96
C LEU A 375 -7.76 -22.10 -5.92
N MET A 376 -8.25 -23.25 -5.45
CA MET A 376 -9.10 -24.13 -6.26
C MET A 376 -10.40 -23.44 -6.66
N VAL A 377 -11.02 -22.67 -5.75
CA VAL A 377 -12.21 -21.86 -6.09
C VAL A 377 -11.88 -20.82 -7.16
N VAL A 378 -10.77 -20.09 -7.01
CA VAL A 378 -10.31 -19.11 -8.01
C VAL A 378 -10.09 -19.79 -9.37
N ASP A 379 -9.45 -20.96 -9.39
CA ASP A 379 -9.17 -21.73 -10.59
C ASP A 379 -10.44 -22.25 -11.29
N ILE A 380 -11.43 -22.73 -10.52
CA ILE A 380 -12.76 -23.06 -11.05
C ILE A 380 -13.41 -21.84 -11.70
N MET A 381 -13.35 -20.68 -11.04
CA MET A 381 -13.95 -19.43 -11.53
C MET A 381 -13.24 -18.84 -12.76
N LYS A 382 -11.97 -19.18 -13.00
CA LYS A 382 -11.23 -18.81 -14.22
C LYS A 382 -11.71 -19.57 -15.46
N SER A 383 -12.40 -20.70 -15.28
CA SER A 383 -12.88 -21.50 -16.42
C SER A 383 -13.91 -20.71 -17.22
N GLU A 384 -13.78 -20.67 -18.55
CA GLU A 384 -14.65 -19.87 -19.44
C GLU A 384 -16.14 -20.21 -19.32
N ASP A 385 -16.47 -21.43 -18.91
CA ASP A 385 -17.83 -21.89 -18.72
C ASP A 385 -18.40 -21.58 -17.32
N PHE A 386 -17.60 -21.01 -16.41
CA PHE A 386 -18.10 -20.58 -15.12
C PHE A 386 -19.12 -19.44 -15.29
N PRO A 387 -20.31 -19.50 -14.65
CA PRO A 387 -21.34 -18.51 -14.91
C PRO A 387 -20.98 -17.14 -14.31
N ASN A 388 -20.68 -16.15 -15.16
CA ASN A 388 -20.34 -14.78 -14.77
C ASN A 388 -21.34 -14.14 -13.80
N THR A 389 -22.63 -14.48 -13.90
CA THR A 389 -23.70 -13.92 -13.04
C THR A 389 -23.94 -14.70 -11.74
N PHE A 390 -23.22 -15.81 -11.51
CA PHE A 390 -23.49 -16.67 -10.35
C PHE A 390 -23.38 -15.91 -9.02
N VAL A 391 -22.24 -15.25 -8.78
CA VAL A 391 -21.99 -14.55 -7.51
C VAL A 391 -22.98 -13.39 -7.28
N SER A 392 -23.33 -12.63 -8.33
CA SER A 392 -24.29 -11.53 -8.18
C SER A 392 -25.72 -12.01 -7.96
N GLN A 393 -26.13 -13.11 -8.61
CA GLN A 393 -27.43 -13.73 -8.36
C GLN A 393 -27.51 -14.39 -6.99
N LEU A 394 -26.41 -15.02 -6.53
CA LEU A 394 -26.34 -15.60 -5.20
C LEU A 394 -26.43 -14.50 -4.14
N TYR A 395 -25.69 -13.39 -4.32
CA TYR A 395 -25.82 -12.23 -3.45
C TYR A 395 -27.27 -11.74 -3.39
N ALA A 396 -27.91 -11.50 -4.54
CA ALA A 396 -29.30 -11.04 -4.59
C ALA A 396 -30.28 -12.00 -3.89
N LEU A 397 -30.07 -13.31 -4.01
CA LEU A 397 -30.87 -14.34 -3.34
C LEU A 397 -30.67 -14.33 -1.82
N LEU A 398 -29.45 -14.04 -1.36
CA LEU A 398 -29.07 -14.12 0.04
C LEU A 398 -29.15 -12.78 0.79
N ILE A 399 -29.44 -11.65 0.11
CA ILE A 399 -29.61 -10.32 0.72
C ILE A 399 -30.46 -10.36 2.02
N PRO A 400 -31.64 -11.03 2.07
CA PRO A 400 -32.47 -11.03 3.27
C PRO A 400 -31.84 -11.68 4.51
N TYR A 401 -30.72 -12.40 4.34
CA TYR A 401 -30.05 -13.19 5.38
C TYR A 401 -28.68 -12.63 5.77
N MET A 402 -28.23 -11.56 5.12
CA MET A 402 -26.85 -11.02 5.23
C MET A 402 -26.50 -10.48 6.63
N ASP A 403 -27.47 -9.94 7.34
CA ASP A 403 -27.25 -9.33 8.67
C ASP A 403 -27.26 -10.36 9.81
N ASN A 404 -27.70 -11.59 9.53
CA ASN A 404 -27.73 -12.66 10.51
C ASN A 404 -26.40 -13.43 10.50
N GLN A 405 -25.72 -13.46 11.64
CA GLN A 405 -24.46 -14.20 11.79
C GLN A 405 -24.66 -15.73 11.79
N GLN A 406 -25.89 -16.21 12.00
CA GLN A 406 -26.19 -17.63 12.07
C GLN A 406 -27.58 -17.93 11.52
N ASN A 407 -27.64 -18.26 10.24
CA ASN A 407 -28.87 -18.68 9.57
C ASN A 407 -29.08 -20.21 9.65
N ASP A 408 -30.31 -20.65 9.40
CA ASP A 408 -30.63 -22.07 9.29
C ASP A 408 -29.86 -22.69 8.11
N ALA A 409 -28.97 -23.65 8.40
CA ALA A 409 -28.08 -24.23 7.40
C ALA A 409 -28.84 -24.91 6.26
N LYS A 410 -29.97 -25.55 6.56
CA LYS A 410 -30.76 -26.30 5.57
C LYS A 410 -31.46 -25.34 4.61
N LEU A 411 -31.96 -24.22 5.11
CA LEU A 411 -32.50 -23.14 4.27
C LEU A 411 -31.40 -22.59 3.34
N MET A 412 -30.23 -22.26 3.90
CA MET A 412 -29.11 -21.71 3.13
C MET A 412 -28.65 -22.67 2.04
N GLU A 413 -28.46 -23.95 2.38
CA GLU A 413 -28.11 -25.00 1.44
C GLU A 413 -29.15 -25.15 0.31
N ASN A 414 -30.45 -25.13 0.65
CA ASN A 414 -31.52 -25.21 -0.36
C ASN A 414 -31.47 -24.03 -1.34
N LEU A 415 -31.23 -22.80 -0.87
CA LEU A 415 -31.13 -21.60 -1.70
C LEU A 415 -29.89 -21.66 -2.61
N ILE A 416 -28.74 -22.04 -2.07
CA ILE A 416 -27.49 -22.19 -2.84
C ILE A 416 -27.66 -23.28 -3.91
N ASN A 417 -28.20 -24.45 -3.54
CA ASN A 417 -28.43 -25.57 -4.45
C ASN A 417 -29.46 -25.23 -5.53
N TYR A 418 -30.51 -24.47 -5.21
CA TYR A 418 -31.45 -23.97 -6.21
C TYR A 418 -30.75 -23.20 -7.33
N LEU A 419 -29.82 -22.29 -6.98
CA LEU A 419 -29.06 -21.54 -7.97
C LEU A 419 -28.04 -22.41 -8.71
N LEU A 420 -27.28 -23.25 -8.00
CA LEU A 420 -26.28 -24.15 -8.59
C LEU A 420 -26.88 -25.13 -9.60
N ASN A 421 -28.09 -25.64 -9.33
CA ASN A 421 -28.78 -26.57 -10.23
C ASN A 421 -29.21 -25.89 -11.53
N LYS A 422 -29.49 -24.58 -11.52
CA LYS A 422 -29.82 -23.80 -12.72
C LYS A 422 -28.61 -23.44 -13.59
N LYS A 423 -27.40 -23.45 -13.02
CA LYS A 423 -26.16 -23.12 -13.75
C LYS A 423 -25.57 -24.36 -14.42
N LYS A 424 -24.85 -24.21 -15.53
CA LYS A 424 -24.13 -25.33 -16.18
C LYS A 424 -22.68 -24.92 -16.34
N PHE A 425 -21.78 -25.71 -15.74
CA PHE A 425 -20.33 -25.59 -15.86
C PHE A 425 -19.70 -26.94 -15.48
N LYS A 426 -18.55 -27.28 -16.06
CA LYS A 426 -17.91 -28.60 -16.01
C LYS A 426 -17.51 -28.99 -14.59
N ARG A 427 -16.89 -28.07 -13.84
CA ARG A 427 -16.36 -28.31 -12.49
C ARG A 427 -17.37 -28.07 -11.37
N LYS A 428 -18.67 -28.26 -11.64
CA LYS A 428 -19.74 -27.99 -10.67
C LYS A 428 -19.64 -28.83 -9.40
N GLU A 429 -19.39 -30.13 -9.55
CA GLU A 429 -19.35 -31.03 -8.39
C GLU A 429 -18.13 -30.78 -7.51
N GLU A 430 -16.99 -30.41 -8.11
CA GLU A 430 -15.81 -29.95 -7.37
C GLU A 430 -16.10 -28.66 -6.61
N PHE A 431 -16.76 -27.68 -7.24
CA PHE A 431 -17.17 -26.45 -6.59
C PHE A 431 -18.14 -26.69 -5.42
N LYS A 432 -19.09 -27.64 -5.56
CA LYS A 432 -19.99 -28.04 -4.47
C LYS A 432 -19.24 -28.64 -3.30
N LYS A 433 -18.25 -29.51 -3.57
CA LYS A 433 -17.41 -30.08 -2.50
C LYS A 433 -16.70 -28.98 -1.73
N LEU A 434 -16.10 -28.02 -2.42
CA LEU A 434 -15.48 -26.87 -1.75
C LEU A 434 -16.50 -26.06 -0.93
N LEU A 435 -17.71 -25.84 -1.44
CA LEU A 435 -18.75 -25.09 -0.71
C LEU A 435 -19.25 -25.76 0.57
N TYR A 436 -19.32 -27.10 0.61
CA TYR A 436 -20.00 -27.82 1.69
C TYR A 436 -19.11 -28.71 2.54
N GLU A 437 -18.01 -29.22 1.98
CA GLU A 437 -17.10 -30.16 2.65
C GLU A 437 -15.84 -29.47 3.17
N SER A 438 -15.45 -28.33 2.59
CA SER A 438 -14.33 -27.54 3.12
C SER A 438 -14.78 -26.63 4.27
N THR A 439 -13.83 -26.28 5.15
CA THR A 439 -14.03 -25.25 6.17
C THR A 439 -13.79 -23.84 5.65
N LEU A 440 -13.53 -23.67 4.35
CA LEU A 440 -13.33 -22.38 3.71
C LEU A 440 -14.58 -21.51 3.79
N PHE A 441 -15.78 -22.10 3.67
CA PHE A 441 -17.04 -21.37 3.63
C PHE A 441 -17.91 -21.69 4.84
N ASP A 442 -18.39 -20.66 5.52
CA ASP A 442 -19.50 -20.81 6.48
C ASP A 442 -20.83 -20.48 5.78
N ILE A 443 -21.54 -21.51 5.30
CA ILE A 443 -22.84 -21.32 4.64
C ILE A 443 -23.92 -20.73 5.54
N LYS A 444 -23.75 -20.77 6.88
CA LYS A 444 -24.68 -20.13 7.84
C LYS A 444 -24.44 -18.62 7.92
N ASN A 445 -23.26 -18.18 7.49
CA ASN A 445 -22.85 -16.78 7.38
C ASN A 445 -22.78 -16.37 5.89
N PRO A 446 -23.91 -15.98 5.28
CA PRO A 446 -23.95 -15.59 3.87
C PRO A 446 -23.01 -14.44 3.52
N LYS A 447 -22.72 -13.55 4.47
CA LYS A 447 -21.80 -12.45 4.25
C LYS A 447 -20.39 -12.96 3.97
N ASP A 448 -19.88 -13.83 4.84
CA ASP A 448 -18.57 -14.47 4.66
C ASP A 448 -18.49 -15.25 3.34
N LEU A 449 -19.51 -16.06 3.05
CA LEU A 449 -19.62 -16.81 1.79
C LEU A 449 -19.55 -15.88 0.56
N ILE A 450 -20.38 -14.85 0.52
CA ILE A 450 -20.45 -13.93 -0.62
C ILE A 450 -19.15 -13.15 -0.77
N ASP A 451 -18.56 -12.66 0.32
CA ASP A 451 -17.34 -11.86 0.27
C ASP A 451 -16.16 -12.68 -0.24
N LYS A 452 -16.01 -13.94 0.22
CA LYS A 452 -15.00 -14.88 -0.31
C LYS A 452 -15.21 -15.15 -1.80
N LEU A 453 -16.45 -15.41 -2.23
CA LEU A 453 -16.76 -15.64 -3.65
C LEU A 453 -16.54 -14.40 -4.52
N LYS A 454 -16.81 -13.19 -4.01
CA LYS A 454 -16.52 -11.93 -4.73
C LYS A 454 -15.02 -11.73 -4.91
N VAL A 455 -14.22 -11.97 -3.87
CA VAL A 455 -12.76 -11.88 -3.95
C VAL A 455 -12.21 -12.93 -4.91
N ALA A 456 -12.67 -14.19 -4.81
CA ALA A 456 -12.24 -15.25 -5.71
C ALA A 456 -12.56 -14.94 -7.18
N LYS A 457 -13.78 -14.43 -7.44
CA LYS A 457 -14.18 -14.00 -8.78
C LYS A 457 -13.32 -12.84 -9.30
N PHE A 458 -12.98 -11.89 -8.43
CA PHE A 458 -12.13 -10.75 -8.81
C PHE A 458 -10.70 -11.18 -9.18
N LEU A 459 -10.16 -12.16 -8.45
CA LEU A 459 -8.87 -12.78 -8.74
C LEU A 459 -8.91 -13.61 -10.03
N ALA A 460 -10.05 -14.26 -10.31
CA ALA A 460 -10.24 -15.06 -11.52
C ALA A 460 -10.33 -14.21 -12.81
N ASN A 461 -10.94 -13.03 -12.76
CA ASN A 461 -11.08 -12.15 -13.92
C ASN A 461 -9.73 -11.55 -14.36
N GLN A 462 -9.41 -11.53 -15.66
CA GLN A 462 -8.18 -10.91 -16.18
C GLN A 462 -8.32 -9.39 -16.50
N GLY A 463 -9.01 -8.63 -15.64
CA GLY A 463 -8.99 -7.16 -15.73
C GLY A 463 -10.24 -6.46 -16.27
N GLU A 464 -11.40 -7.14 -16.29
CA GLU A 464 -12.73 -6.54 -16.51
C GLU A 464 -13.63 -6.55 -15.25
#